data_AF-A0A484CDP4-F1
#
_entry.id   AF-A0A484CDP4-F1
#
_cell.length_a   1.000
_cell.length_b   1.000
_cell.length_c   1.000
_cell.angle_alpha   90.00
_cell.angle_beta   90.00
_cell.angle_gamma   90.00
#
_symmetry.space_group_name_H-M   'P 1'
#
loop_
_entity.id
_entity.type
_entity.pdbx_description
1 polymer ?
#
loop_
_entity_poly.entity_id
_entity_poly.type
_entity_poly.pdbx_seq_one_letter_code
_entity_poly.pdbx_strand_id
1 'polypeptide(L)'
;MSTGISSLFSSLKVVRLLRLGRVARKLDHYIEYGAAVLVLLVCVFGLAAHWLACIWFSIGDYEVIDEETNIVRMDSWLYILAETAGTPYRFNASLGKWEGGPNKDSVYITSLYFTMTSLTSIGFGNIAPTTDCEKIFAVAMMMIGCEWRCFIFHPV
;
A
#
# COMPACT_ATOMS: atom_id res chain seq x y z
N MET A 1 8.05 6.74 -11.58
CA MET A 1 6.79 7.49 -11.82
C MET A 1 5.70 6.78 -12.64
N SER A 2 5.91 6.25 -13.86
CA SER A 2 4.80 5.79 -14.73
C SER A 2 4.14 4.44 -14.36
N THR A 3 4.86 3.54 -13.68
CA THR A 3 4.38 2.19 -13.34
C THR A 3 3.44 2.15 -12.13
N GLY A 4 3.70 2.93 -11.08
CA GLY A 4 2.83 2.98 -9.88
C GLY A 4 1.45 3.56 -10.19
N ILE A 5 1.43 4.66 -10.95
CA ILE A 5 0.19 5.37 -11.32
C ILE A 5 -0.66 4.52 -12.28
N SER A 6 -0.04 3.82 -13.24
CA SER A 6 -0.76 2.93 -14.17
C SER A 6 -1.35 1.70 -13.48
N SER A 7 -0.72 1.18 -12.42
CA SER A 7 -1.28 0.12 -11.58
C SER A 7 -2.53 0.59 -10.83
N LEU A 8 -2.48 1.77 -10.20
CA LEU A 8 -3.63 2.39 -9.52
C LEU A 8 -4.83 2.59 -10.48
N PHE A 9 -4.58 3.11 -11.68
CA PHE A 9 -5.62 3.28 -12.70
C PHE A 9 -6.19 1.94 -13.22
N SER A 10 -5.40 0.87 -13.21
CA SER A 10 -5.85 -0.47 -13.57
C SER A 10 -6.78 -1.05 -12.50
N SER A 11 -6.49 -0.82 -11.22
CA SER A 11 -7.33 -1.24 -10.09
C SER A 11 -8.72 -0.55 -10.09
N LEU A 12 -8.84 0.66 -10.63
CA LEU A 12 -10.15 1.31 -10.87
C LEU A 12 -11.03 0.55 -11.88
N LYS A 13 -10.46 -0.25 -12.78
CA LYS A 13 -11.25 -1.15 -13.67
C LYS A 13 -11.92 -2.27 -12.87
N VAL A 14 -11.31 -2.72 -11.76
CA VAL A 14 -11.89 -3.74 -10.86
C VAL A 14 -13.14 -3.21 -10.15
N VAL A 15 -13.17 -1.91 -9.81
CA VAL A 15 -14.38 -1.25 -9.27
C VAL A 15 -15.53 -1.29 -10.28
N ARG A 16 -15.25 -1.23 -11.59
CA ARG A 16 -16.27 -1.41 -12.63
C ARG A 16 -16.77 -2.86 -12.71
N LEU A 17 -15.92 -3.85 -12.43
CA LEU A 17 -16.33 -5.26 -12.33
C LEU A 17 -17.25 -5.52 -11.12
N LEU A 18 -17.08 -4.80 -10.01
CA LEU A 18 -18.03 -4.84 -8.88
C LEU A 18 -19.43 -4.32 -9.25
N ARG A 19 -19.55 -3.48 -10.29
CA ARG A 19 -20.85 -3.04 -10.85
C ARG A 19 -21.54 -4.16 -11.64
N LEU A 20 -20.79 -5.04 -12.30
CA LEU A 20 -21.33 -6.26 -12.94
C LEU A 20 -21.88 -7.26 -11.90
N GLY A 21 -21.29 -7.32 -10.71
CA GLY A 21 -21.85 -8.08 -9.57
C GLY A 21 -23.26 -7.62 -9.15
N ARG A 22 -23.63 -6.35 -9.42
CA ARG A 22 -24.99 -5.85 -9.17
C ARG A 22 -26.05 -6.48 -10.09
N VAL A 23 -25.62 -7.00 -11.25
CA VAL A 23 -26.46 -7.72 -12.22
C VAL A 23 -26.61 -9.19 -11.82
N ALA A 24 -25.56 -9.82 -11.29
CA ALA A 24 -25.61 -11.20 -10.77
C ALA A 24 -26.45 -11.32 -9.49
N ARG A 25 -26.43 -10.30 -8.62
CA ARG A 25 -27.16 -10.25 -7.34
C ARG A 25 -28.70 -10.13 -7.43
N LYS A 26 -29.27 -10.13 -8.64
CA LYS A 26 -30.73 -10.22 -8.81
C LYS A 26 -31.24 -11.67 -8.66
N LEU A 27 -30.34 -12.66 -8.59
CA LEU A 27 -30.66 -14.09 -8.71
C LEU A 27 -30.66 -14.88 -7.38
N ASP A 28 -29.77 -14.62 -6.41
CA ASP A 28 -29.70 -15.37 -5.13
C ASP A 28 -30.29 -14.60 -3.92
N HIS A 29 -31.44 -14.01 -4.16
CA HIS A 29 -31.95 -12.81 -3.50
C HIS A 29 -32.39 -12.94 -2.02
N TYR A 30 -31.98 -13.86 -1.12
CA TYR A 30 -32.47 -13.71 0.29
C TYR A 30 -31.60 -14.23 1.45
N ILE A 31 -30.87 -15.34 1.30
CA ILE A 31 -30.01 -15.88 2.38
C ILE A 31 -28.54 -15.49 2.18
N GLU A 32 -28.14 -15.21 0.94
CA GLU A 32 -26.77 -14.83 0.58
C GLU A 32 -26.39 -13.40 0.96
N TYR A 33 -27.32 -12.52 1.33
CA TYR A 33 -27.01 -11.10 1.52
C TYR A 33 -25.96 -10.82 2.57
N GLY A 34 -26.01 -11.50 3.72
CA GLY A 34 -25.01 -11.32 4.77
C GLY A 34 -23.61 -11.71 4.29
N ALA A 35 -23.49 -12.88 3.65
CA ALA A 35 -22.23 -13.37 3.12
C ALA A 35 -21.72 -12.52 1.93
N ALA A 36 -22.61 -12.11 1.02
CA ALA A 36 -22.28 -11.28 -0.12
C ALA A 36 -21.85 -9.87 0.29
N VAL A 37 -22.47 -9.29 1.32
CA VAL A 37 -22.05 -8.01 1.92
C VAL A 37 -20.68 -8.17 2.58
N LEU A 38 -20.45 -9.24 3.34
CA LEU A 38 -19.14 -9.50 3.94
C LEU A 38 -18.04 -9.65 2.88
N VAL A 39 -18.28 -10.45 1.83
CA VAL A 39 -17.33 -10.62 0.72
C VAL A 39 -17.07 -9.29 0.00
N LEU A 40 -18.12 -8.49 -0.22
CA LEU A 40 -17.97 -7.15 -0.81
C LEU A 40 -17.10 -6.26 0.08
N LEU A 41 -17.32 -6.24 1.39
CA LEU A 41 -16.53 -5.46 2.33
C LEU A 41 -15.06 -5.91 2.35
N VAL A 42 -14.80 -7.21 2.37
CA VAL A 42 -13.43 -7.75 2.27
C VAL A 42 -12.76 -7.31 0.95
N CYS A 43 -13.48 -7.36 -0.17
CA CYS A 43 -12.95 -6.91 -1.47
C CYS A 43 -12.64 -5.40 -1.48
N VAL A 44 -13.51 -4.56 -0.92
CA VAL A 44 -13.28 -3.11 -0.85
C VAL A 44 -12.11 -2.80 0.09
N PHE A 45 -12.01 -3.49 1.22
CA PHE A 45 -10.88 -3.38 2.14
C PHE A 45 -9.55 -3.76 1.47
N GLY A 46 -9.51 -4.89 0.77
CA GLY A 46 -8.32 -5.32 0.02
C GLY A 46 -7.91 -4.33 -1.07
N LEU A 47 -8.88 -3.74 -1.77
CA LEU A 47 -8.61 -2.71 -2.77
C LEU A 47 -8.05 -1.43 -2.13
N ALA A 48 -8.61 -0.99 -1.01
CA ALA A 48 -8.11 0.15 -0.26
C ALA A 48 -6.68 -0.09 0.26
N ALA A 49 -6.40 -1.28 0.79
CA ALA A 49 -5.06 -1.69 1.24
C ALA A 49 -4.04 -1.66 0.09
N HIS A 50 -4.42 -2.12 -1.11
CA HIS A 50 -3.59 -2.04 -2.31
C HIS A 50 -3.32 -0.59 -2.75
N TRP A 51 -4.33 0.28 -2.73
CA TRP A 51 -4.13 1.70 -3.07
C TRP A 51 -3.20 2.39 -2.08
N LEU A 52 -3.43 2.18 -0.78
CA LEU A 52 -2.56 2.71 0.26
C LEU A 52 -1.13 2.14 0.15
N ALA A 53 -0.97 0.86 -0.22
CA ALA A 53 0.35 0.24 -0.43
C ALA A 53 1.09 0.89 -1.61
N CYS A 54 0.39 1.15 -2.71
CA CYS A 54 0.96 1.86 -3.86
C CYS A 54 1.35 3.30 -3.50
N ILE A 55 0.57 3.99 -2.67
CA ILE A 55 0.91 5.33 -2.17
C ILE A 55 2.13 5.26 -1.26
N TRP A 56 2.17 4.32 -0.32
CA TRP A 56 3.31 4.08 0.56
C TRP A 56 4.61 3.81 -0.21
N PHE A 57 4.53 2.93 -1.23
CA PHE A 57 5.64 2.71 -2.16
C PHE A 57 6.08 3.99 -2.85
N SER A 58 5.12 4.78 -3.36
CA SER A 58 5.42 6.04 -4.05
C SER A 58 6.09 7.07 -3.14
N ILE A 59 5.73 7.13 -1.86
CA ILE A 59 6.39 7.98 -0.86
C ILE A 59 7.83 7.53 -0.65
N GLY A 60 8.06 6.22 -0.46
CA GLY A 60 9.41 5.67 -0.30
C GLY A 60 10.30 5.89 -1.53
N ASP A 61 9.77 5.65 -2.73
CA ASP A 61 10.49 5.87 -3.99
C ASP A 61 10.82 7.36 -4.21
N TYR A 62 9.97 8.27 -3.74
CA TYR A 62 10.21 9.71 -3.79
C TYR A 62 11.23 10.18 -2.75
N GLU A 63 11.22 9.63 -1.53
CA GLU A 63 12.13 10.06 -0.46
C GLU A 63 13.50 9.39 -0.48
N VAL A 64 13.61 8.18 -1.05
CA VAL A 64 14.87 7.41 -1.02
C VAL A 64 16.01 8.08 -1.79
N ILE A 65 15.72 8.73 -2.92
CA ILE A 65 16.69 9.49 -3.71
C ILE A 65 16.16 10.90 -3.85
N ASP A 66 16.80 11.83 -3.16
CA ASP A 66 16.47 13.24 -3.26
C ASP A 66 16.94 13.74 -4.65
N GLU A 67 15.99 14.05 -5.55
CA GLU A 67 16.30 14.47 -6.93
C GLU A 67 17.09 15.79 -6.98
N GLU A 68 16.97 16.65 -5.96
CA GLU A 68 17.60 17.97 -5.93
C GLU A 68 19.07 17.88 -5.49
N THR A 69 19.36 17.02 -4.52
CA THR A 69 20.72 16.86 -3.97
C THR A 69 21.45 15.62 -4.49
N ASN A 70 20.74 14.69 -5.14
CA ASN A 70 21.23 13.37 -5.59
C ASN A 70 21.83 12.55 -4.43
N ILE A 71 21.34 12.78 -3.21
CA ILE A 71 21.76 12.06 -1.99
C ILE A 71 20.67 11.05 -1.63
N VAL A 72 21.09 9.83 -1.29
CA VAL A 72 20.16 8.83 -0.75
C VAL A 72 19.84 9.14 0.71
N ARG A 73 18.55 9.17 1.05
CA ARG A 73 18.12 9.28 2.44
C ARG A 73 18.18 7.92 3.13
N MET A 74 19.17 7.78 4.01
CA MET A 74 19.41 6.56 4.80
C MET A 74 18.28 6.26 5.79
N ASP A 75 17.50 7.27 6.16
CA ASP A 75 16.44 7.12 7.15
C ASP A 75 15.15 6.54 6.54
N SER A 76 14.92 6.62 5.22
CA SER A 76 13.65 6.17 4.62
C SER A 76 13.42 4.67 4.77
N TRP A 77 12.15 4.27 4.94
CA TRP A 77 11.77 2.87 5.09
C TRP A 77 12.27 2.00 3.91
N LEU A 78 12.30 2.55 2.70
CA LEU A 78 12.72 1.83 1.50
C LEU A 78 14.23 1.58 1.47
N TYR A 79 15.02 2.50 2.02
CA TYR A 79 16.46 2.31 2.21
C TYR A 79 16.74 1.19 3.22
N ILE A 80 16.08 1.24 4.37
CA ILE A 80 16.22 0.23 5.42
C ILE A 80 15.84 -1.17 4.89
N LEU A 81 14.78 -1.25 4.09
CA LEU A 81 14.39 -2.50 3.42
C LEU A 81 15.50 -3.02 2.48
N ALA A 82 16.12 -2.13 1.70
CA ALA A 82 17.20 -2.48 0.79
C ALA A 82 18.41 -3.10 1.52
N GLU A 83 18.78 -2.49 2.64
CA GLU A 83 19.86 -2.95 3.51
C GLU A 83 19.54 -4.34 4.09
N THR A 84 18.32 -4.51 4.60
CA THR A 84 17.87 -5.77 5.21
C THR A 84 17.72 -6.89 4.17
N ALA A 85 17.36 -6.56 2.93
CA ALA A 85 17.26 -7.50 1.83
C ALA A 85 18.62 -7.91 1.23
N GLY A 86 19.73 -7.28 1.67
CA GLY A 86 21.06 -7.53 1.13
C GLY A 86 21.30 -6.93 -0.26
N THR A 87 20.46 -6.00 -0.70
CA THR A 87 20.55 -5.30 -1.99
C THR A 87 20.61 -3.79 -1.78
N PRO A 88 21.66 -3.27 -1.10
CA PRO A 88 21.74 -1.86 -0.74
C PRO A 88 21.88 -0.96 -1.98
N TYR A 89 21.49 0.31 -1.83
CA TYR A 89 21.68 1.32 -2.87
C TYR A 89 23.16 1.71 -2.95
N ARG A 90 23.75 1.63 -4.14
CA ARG A 90 25.16 1.96 -4.39
C ARG A 90 25.25 3.11 -5.36
N PHE A 91 26.03 4.13 -5.02
CA PHE A 91 26.28 5.24 -5.93
C PHE A 91 27.32 4.86 -6.97
N ASN A 92 26.94 4.89 -8.24
CA ASN A 92 27.85 4.69 -9.36
C ASN A 92 28.38 6.05 -9.82
N ALA A 93 29.58 6.42 -9.34
CA ALA A 93 30.22 7.69 -9.68
C ALA A 93 30.52 7.86 -11.18
N SER A 94 30.63 6.76 -11.93
CA SER A 94 30.89 6.79 -13.37
C SER A 94 29.66 7.18 -14.20
N LEU A 95 28.46 6.81 -13.71
CA LEU A 95 27.18 7.10 -14.38
C LEU A 95 26.40 8.25 -13.73
N GLY A 96 26.85 8.73 -12.55
CA GLY A 96 26.16 9.74 -11.77
C GLY A 96 24.77 9.30 -11.31
N LYS A 97 24.56 7.98 -11.17
CA LYS A 97 23.27 7.36 -10.86
C LYS A 97 23.41 6.38 -9.69
N TRP A 98 22.33 6.28 -8.92
CA TRP A 98 22.17 5.26 -7.90
C TRP A 98 21.72 3.95 -8.56
N GLU A 99 22.46 2.87 -8.30
CA GLU A 99 22.16 1.53 -8.78
C GLU A 99 21.91 0.59 -7.59
N GLY A 100 21.09 -0.44 -7.82
CA GLY A 100 20.70 -1.40 -6.79
C GLY A 100 19.27 -1.18 -6.29
N GLY A 101 19.05 -1.52 -5.02
CA GLY A 101 17.73 -1.50 -4.39
C GLY A 101 17.01 -2.86 -4.44
N PRO A 102 15.97 -3.03 -3.61
CA PRO A 102 15.22 -4.27 -3.47
C PRO A 102 14.36 -4.56 -4.71
N ASN A 103 14.12 -5.84 -4.98
CA ASN A 103 13.28 -6.25 -6.11
C ASN A 103 11.86 -5.67 -5.96
N LYS A 104 11.25 -5.23 -7.09
CA LYS A 104 9.93 -4.58 -7.11
C LYS A 104 8.85 -5.44 -6.46
N ASP A 105 8.91 -6.75 -6.65
CA ASP A 105 7.96 -7.69 -6.03
C ASP A 105 8.10 -7.71 -4.50
N SER A 106 9.33 -7.73 -4.00
CA SER A 106 9.63 -7.69 -2.57
C SER A 106 9.14 -6.38 -1.95
N VAL A 107 9.39 -5.26 -2.64
CA VAL A 107 8.92 -3.94 -2.19
C VAL A 107 7.41 -3.89 -2.13
N TYR A 108 6.73 -4.36 -3.19
CA TYR A 108 5.27 -4.38 -3.24
C TYR A 108 4.65 -5.23 -2.12
N ILE A 109 5.18 -6.44 -1.89
CA ILE A 109 4.72 -7.32 -0.80
C ILE A 109 4.95 -6.65 0.56
N THR A 110 6.10 -6.01 0.74
CA THR A 110 6.46 -5.31 1.98
C THR A 110 5.56 -4.10 2.23
N SER A 111 5.27 -3.30 1.20
CA SER A 111 4.33 -2.18 1.28
C SER A 111 2.92 -2.66 1.61
N LEU A 112 2.44 -3.73 0.98
CA LEU A 112 1.13 -4.30 1.26
C LEU A 112 1.05 -4.88 2.68
N TYR A 113 2.12 -5.52 3.15
CA TYR A 113 2.24 -5.99 4.52
C TYR A 113 2.15 -4.84 5.53
N PHE A 114 2.88 -3.74 5.30
CA PHE A 114 2.81 -2.55 6.16
C PHE A 114 1.41 -1.93 6.19
N THR A 115 0.76 -1.77 5.04
CA THR A 115 -0.58 -1.18 5.00
C THR A 115 -1.65 -2.07 5.59
N MET A 116 -1.60 -3.38 5.32
CA MET A 116 -2.51 -4.34 5.94
C MET A 116 -2.36 -4.34 7.46
N THR A 117 -1.13 -4.43 7.97
CA THR A 117 -0.88 -4.49 9.42
C THR A 117 -1.24 -3.20 10.13
N SER A 118 -1.06 -2.04 9.47
CA SER A 118 -1.48 -0.72 9.95
C SER A 118 -3.00 -0.58 9.96
N LEU A 119 -3.69 -0.95 8.87
CA LEU A 119 -5.16 -0.89 8.77
C LEU A 119 -5.83 -1.85 9.75
N THR A 120 -5.27 -3.04 9.92
CA THR A 120 -5.72 -3.98 10.95
C THR A 120 -5.17 -3.63 12.33
N SER A 121 -4.50 -2.50 12.55
CA SER A 121 -4.03 -2.10 13.89
C SER A 121 -3.20 -3.19 14.62
N ILE A 122 -2.56 -4.10 13.88
CA ILE A 122 -1.69 -5.14 14.46
C ILE A 122 -0.32 -4.53 14.73
N GLY A 123 0.20 -3.77 13.75
CA GLY A 123 1.39 -2.93 13.94
C GLY A 123 2.63 -3.67 14.43
N PHE A 124 3.11 -4.69 13.70
CA PHE A 124 4.29 -5.48 14.10
C PHE A 124 5.59 -4.67 14.25
N GLY A 125 5.68 -3.49 13.63
CA GLY A 125 6.84 -2.59 13.76
C GLY A 125 8.06 -2.98 12.92
N ASN A 126 8.00 -4.03 12.10
CA ASN A 126 9.11 -4.44 11.23
C ASN A 126 9.47 -3.37 10.18
N ILE A 127 8.48 -2.58 9.77
CA ILE A 127 8.63 -1.40 8.92
C ILE A 127 7.96 -0.27 9.69
N ALA A 128 8.68 0.83 9.89
CA ALA A 128 8.19 1.97 10.64
C ALA A 128 8.40 3.25 9.82
N PRO A 129 7.46 4.21 9.91
CA PRO A 129 7.63 5.53 9.33
C PRO A 129 8.69 6.31 10.11
N THR A 130 9.73 6.77 9.42
CA THR A 130 10.87 7.49 10.01
C THR A 130 10.84 8.97 9.61
N THR A 131 10.43 9.26 8.39
CA THR A 131 10.32 10.62 7.85
C THR A 131 9.00 11.28 8.25
N ASP A 132 8.93 12.61 8.15
CA ASP A 132 7.71 13.34 8.51
C ASP A 132 6.55 13.03 7.55
N CYS A 133 6.83 12.87 6.25
CA CYS A 133 5.81 12.46 5.28
C CYS A 133 5.31 11.04 5.56
N GLU A 134 6.21 10.10 5.83
CA GLU A 134 5.86 8.73 6.19
C GLU A 134 5.01 8.69 7.47
N LYS A 135 5.36 9.49 8.50
CA LYS A 135 4.61 9.57 9.76
C LYS A 135 3.21 10.13 9.56
N ILE A 136 3.08 11.24 8.82
CA ILE A 136 1.77 11.84 8.50
C ILE A 136 0.89 10.83 7.77
N PHE A 137 1.45 10.13 6.79
CA PHE A 137 0.73 9.10 6.05
C PHE A 137 0.33 7.92 6.94
N ALA A 138 1.21 7.45 7.83
CA ALA A 138 0.89 6.40 8.78
C ALA A 138 -0.26 6.78 9.72
N VAL A 139 -0.25 8.01 10.26
CA VAL A 139 -1.36 8.52 11.09
C VAL A 139 -2.68 8.52 10.30
N ALA A 140 -2.66 8.99 9.05
CA ALA A 140 -3.86 8.97 8.20
C ALA A 140 -4.39 7.55 7.96
N MET A 141 -3.50 6.58 7.68
CA MET A 141 -3.90 5.18 7.53
C MET A 141 -4.50 4.58 8.81
N MET A 142 -3.94 4.92 9.97
CA MET A 142 -4.46 4.44 11.25
C MET A 142 -5.88 4.95 11.52
N MET A 143 -6.18 6.22 11.19
CA MET A 143 -7.55 6.75 11.29
C MET A 143 -8.53 5.99 10.39
N ILE A 144 -8.15 5.72 9.14
CA ILE A 144 -8.97 4.95 8.19
C ILE A 144 -9.20 3.51 8.69
N GLY A 145 -8.17 2.88 9.27
CA GLY A 145 -8.27 1.53 9.83
C GLY A 145 -9.26 1.43 11.00
N CYS A 146 -9.27 2.44 11.88
CA CYS A 146 -10.21 2.52 13.00
C CYS A 146 -11.67 2.59 12.53
N GLU A 147 -11.95 3.43 11.53
CA GLU A 147 -13.30 3.55 10.93
C GLU A 147 -13.74 2.23 10.27
N TRP A 148 -12.84 1.56 9.56
CA TRP A 148 -13.09 0.26 8.93
C TRP A 148 -13.46 -0.82 9.94
N ARG A 149 -12.71 -0.92 11.04
CA ARG A 149 -13.01 -1.85 12.13
C ARG A 149 -14.37 -1.54 12.75
N CYS A 150 -14.68 -0.27 12.99
CA CYS A 150 -15.97 0.15 13.52
C CYS A 150 -17.13 -0.30 12.60
N PHE A 151 -17.00 -0.09 11.29
CA PHE A 151 -18.02 -0.45 10.31
C PHE A 151 -18.26 -1.97 10.20
N ILE A 152 -17.22 -2.80 10.29
CA ILE A 152 -17.36 -4.28 10.21
C ILE A 152 -17.98 -4.85 11.49
N PHE A 153 -17.54 -4.41 12.67
CA PHE A 153 -17.97 -4.99 13.95
C PHE A 153 -19.25 -4.37 14.51
N HIS A 154 -19.61 -3.17 14.07
CA HIS A 154 -20.85 -2.48 14.44
C HIS A 154 -21.56 -1.96 13.18
N PRO A 155 -22.16 -2.86 12.37
CA PRO A 155 -23.04 -2.43 11.29
C PRO A 155 -24.30 -1.83 11.91
N VAL A 156 -24.47 -0.50 11.77
CA VAL A 156 -25.70 0.22 12.15
C VAL A 156 -26.84 -0.18 11.22
#